data_AF-A0A6L3YZG9-F1
#
_entry.id   AF-A0A6L3YZG9-F1
#
_cell.length_a   1.000
_cell.length_b   1.000
_cell.length_c   1.000
_cell.angle_alpha   90.00
_cell.angle_beta   90.00
_cell.angle_gamma   90.00
#
_symmetry.space_group_name_H-M   'P 1'
#
loop_
_entity.id
_entity.type
_entity.pdbx_description
1 polymer ?
#
loop_
_entity_poly.entity_id
_entity_poly.type
_entity_poly.pdbx_seq_one_letter_code
_entity_poly.pdbx_strand_id
1 'polypeptide(L)'
;MVAMSKHREEFDDVRAIVAPQPISLSSFYRTILGHMGMPDALPEVADALRRATSMELKDMDMPQYASAVDVPTLLLQVRDDALTTPADVQAMFDAMPTDQKDLIWIDGTNRRFDGYNYLPNNPKPMLDWFGRFIN
;
A
#
# COMPACT_ATOMS: atom_id res chain seq x y z
N MET A 1 -6.55 1.57 -4.79
CA MET A 1 -7.21 0.30 -4.40
C MET A 1 -8.65 0.55 -3.97
N VAL A 2 -8.91 1.12 -2.78
CA VAL A 2 -10.29 1.37 -2.28
C VAL A 2 -11.18 2.13 -3.27
N ALA A 3 -10.69 3.22 -3.85
CA ALA A 3 -11.47 4.03 -4.78
C ALA A 3 -11.91 3.24 -6.03
N MET A 4 -10.96 2.54 -6.67
CA MET A 4 -11.26 1.65 -7.81
C MET A 4 -12.21 0.50 -7.43
N SER A 5 -12.13 -0.01 -6.19
CA SER A 5 -13.04 -1.05 -5.72
C SER A 5 -14.47 -0.57 -5.51
N LYS A 6 -14.68 0.73 -5.26
CA LYS A 6 -16.00 1.30 -4.96
C LYS A 6 -16.64 2.03 -6.14
N HIS A 7 -15.83 2.60 -7.01
CA HIS A 7 -16.24 3.46 -8.13
C HIS A 7 -15.39 3.13 -9.35
N ARG A 8 -15.46 1.89 -9.85
CA ARG A 8 -14.57 1.39 -10.91
C ARG A 8 -14.70 2.22 -12.20
N GLU A 9 -15.91 2.68 -12.49
CA GLU A 9 -16.28 3.51 -13.64
C GLU A 9 -15.50 4.82 -13.72
N GLU A 10 -15.18 5.44 -12.57
CA GLU A 10 -14.41 6.69 -12.50
C GLU A 10 -12.93 6.50 -12.88
N PHE A 11 -12.49 5.25 -13.07
CA PHE A 11 -11.12 4.87 -13.40
C PHE A 11 -10.99 4.20 -14.77
N ASP A 12 -12.04 4.20 -15.61
CA ASP A 12 -12.01 3.56 -16.93
C ASP A 12 -10.92 4.15 -17.86
N ASP A 13 -10.63 5.44 -17.72
CA ASP A 13 -9.59 6.13 -18.49
C ASP A 13 -8.18 6.04 -17.87
N VAL A 14 -8.03 5.38 -16.71
CA VAL A 14 -6.73 5.23 -16.05
C VAL A 14 -5.93 4.11 -16.72
N ARG A 15 -4.84 4.50 -17.39
CA ARG A 15 -3.99 3.57 -18.14
C ARG A 15 -2.85 2.95 -17.35
N ALA A 16 -2.39 3.61 -16.29
CA ALA A 16 -1.31 3.13 -15.44
C ALA A 16 -1.31 3.82 -14.08
N ILE A 17 -0.88 3.11 -13.03
CA ILE A 17 -0.77 3.61 -11.65
C ILE A 17 0.68 3.47 -11.18
N VAL A 18 1.13 4.45 -10.39
CA VAL A 18 2.32 4.34 -9.54
C VAL A 18 1.86 4.57 -8.11
N ALA A 19 2.09 3.59 -7.25
CA ALA A 19 1.61 3.54 -5.86
C ALA A 19 2.81 3.52 -4.89
N PRO A 20 3.35 4.69 -4.52
CA PRO A 20 4.41 4.78 -3.54
C PRO A 20 3.82 4.57 -2.15
N GLN A 21 4.37 3.61 -1.41
CA GLN A 21 4.10 3.42 0.00
C GLN A 21 2.61 3.17 0.33
N PRO A 22 1.96 2.13 -0.22
CA PRO A 22 0.64 1.71 0.23
C PRO A 22 0.69 1.21 1.70
N ILE A 23 -0.46 1.20 2.37
CA ILE A 23 -0.54 0.84 3.79
C ILE A 23 -1.87 0.15 4.13
N SER A 24 -1.80 -0.94 4.88
CA SER A 24 -2.93 -1.50 5.63
C SER A 24 -2.87 -1.02 7.07
N LEU A 25 -4.00 -0.59 7.62
CA LEU A 25 -4.01 0.00 8.97
C LEU A 25 -3.81 -1.04 10.08
N SER A 26 -4.22 -2.30 9.88
CA SER A 26 -3.90 -3.39 10.82
C SER A 26 -2.40 -3.64 10.90
N SER A 27 -1.71 -3.65 9.77
CA SER A 27 -0.25 -3.81 9.68
C SER A 27 0.45 -2.69 10.46
N PHE A 28 0.01 -1.45 10.22
CA PHE A 28 0.49 -0.27 10.93
C PHE A 28 0.37 -0.36 12.45
N TYR A 29 -0.84 -0.63 12.95
CA TYR A 29 -1.04 -0.66 14.41
C TYR A 29 -0.35 -1.85 15.06
N ARG A 30 -0.31 -3.03 14.41
CA ARG A 30 0.45 -4.17 14.95
C ARG A 30 1.93 -3.84 15.11
N THR A 31 2.54 -3.21 14.11
CA THR A 31 3.97 -2.85 14.16
C THR A 31 4.24 -1.79 15.24
N ILE A 32 3.45 -0.71 15.30
CA ILE A 32 3.62 0.33 16.33
C ILE A 32 3.41 -0.22 17.73
N LEU A 33 2.33 -0.99 17.95
CA LEU A 33 2.06 -1.58 19.26
C LEU A 33 3.17 -2.56 19.68
N GLY A 34 3.72 -3.32 18.74
CA GLY A 34 4.91 -4.14 18.97
C GLY A 34 6.10 -3.31 19.44
N HIS A 35 6.41 -2.20 18.76
CA HIS A 35 7.48 -1.28 19.17
C HIS A 35 7.24 -0.63 20.53
N MET A 36 5.98 -0.43 20.93
CA MET A 36 5.60 0.11 22.23
C MET A 36 5.58 -0.94 23.35
N GLY A 37 5.80 -2.23 23.03
CA GLY A 37 5.67 -3.33 24.00
C GLY A 37 4.23 -3.60 24.42
N MET A 38 3.25 -3.25 23.57
CA MET A 38 1.81 -3.38 23.82
C MET A 38 1.09 -4.21 22.74
N PRO A 39 1.60 -5.38 22.31
CA PRO A 39 1.03 -6.13 21.18
C PRO A 39 -0.43 -6.55 21.39
N ASP A 40 -0.84 -6.73 22.65
CA ASP A 40 -2.20 -7.14 23.03
C ASP A 40 -3.23 -6.00 22.98
N ALA A 41 -2.79 -4.73 22.81
CA ALA A 41 -3.67 -3.56 22.84
C ALA A 41 -4.39 -3.26 21.49
N LEU A 42 -4.28 -4.16 20.51
CA LEU A 42 -4.90 -3.98 19.20
C LEU A 42 -6.44 -3.91 19.26
N PRO A 43 -7.15 -4.71 20.09
CA PRO A 43 -8.61 -4.60 20.23
C PRO A 43 -9.05 -3.22 20.70
N GLU A 44 -8.34 -2.61 21.66
CA GLU A 44 -8.64 -1.29 22.19
C GLU A 44 -8.45 -0.20 21.13
N VAL A 45 -7.40 -0.32 20.32
CA VAL A 45 -7.18 0.55 19.16
C VAL A 45 -8.28 0.39 18.13
N ALA A 46 -8.65 -0.85 17.78
CA ALA A 46 -9.73 -1.12 16.83
C ALA A 46 -11.07 -0.56 17.31
N ASP A 47 -11.38 -0.71 18.59
CA ASP A 47 -12.59 -0.15 19.20
C ASP A 47 -12.57 1.39 19.23
N ALA A 48 -11.43 2.00 19.55
CA ALA A 48 -11.27 3.46 19.51
C ALA A 48 -11.43 4.01 18.10
N LEU A 49 -10.83 3.35 17.11
CA LEU A 49 -10.96 3.66 15.70
C LEU A 49 -12.42 3.57 15.25
N ARG A 50 -13.11 2.45 15.55
CA ARG A 50 -14.53 2.28 15.21
C ARG A 50 -15.41 3.35 15.84
N ARG A 51 -15.18 3.73 17.10
CA ARG A 51 -15.93 4.84 17.71
C ARG A 51 -15.68 6.18 17.02
N ALA A 52 -14.48 6.42 16.53
CA ALA A 52 -14.11 7.68 15.89
C ALA A 52 -14.56 7.77 14.42
N THR A 53 -14.58 6.65 13.69
CA THR A 53 -14.78 6.64 12.23
C THR A 53 -16.01 5.85 11.79
N SER A 54 -16.62 5.06 12.67
CA SER A 54 -17.62 4.03 12.35
C SER A 54 -17.13 2.93 11.40
N MET A 55 -15.82 2.81 11.20
CA MET A 55 -15.21 1.78 10.34
C MET A 55 -14.54 0.70 11.19
N GLU A 56 -14.65 -0.55 10.75
CA GLU A 56 -13.86 -1.63 11.35
C GLU A 56 -12.41 -1.56 10.85
N LEU A 57 -11.46 -1.90 11.73
CA LEU A 57 -10.03 -1.89 11.38
C LEU A 57 -9.72 -2.76 10.15
N LYS A 58 -10.36 -3.94 10.05
CA LYS A 58 -10.19 -4.85 8.92
C LYS A 58 -10.63 -4.24 7.58
N ASP A 59 -11.56 -3.28 7.58
CA ASP A 59 -12.06 -2.63 6.36
C ASP A 59 -11.09 -1.53 5.88
N MET A 60 -9.98 -1.33 6.60
CA MET A 60 -8.90 -0.39 6.28
C MET A 60 -7.62 -1.12 5.85
N ASP A 61 -7.71 -2.43 5.60
CA ASP A 61 -6.62 -3.24 5.06
C ASP A 61 -6.75 -3.35 3.54
N MET A 62 -5.64 -3.08 2.83
CA MET A 62 -5.64 -2.93 1.38
C MET A 62 -5.71 -4.23 0.56
N PRO A 63 -5.19 -5.39 1.01
CA PRO A 63 -5.19 -6.61 0.18
C PRO A 63 -6.56 -7.00 -0.37
N GLN A 64 -7.65 -6.82 0.39
CA GLN A 64 -9.01 -7.12 -0.08
C GLN A 64 -9.45 -6.23 -1.26
N TYR A 65 -8.96 -4.99 -1.31
CA TYR A 65 -9.28 -4.01 -2.36
C TYR A 65 -8.30 -4.03 -3.52
N ALA A 66 -7.16 -4.71 -3.38
CA ALA A 66 -6.15 -4.82 -4.44
C ALA A 66 -6.68 -5.60 -5.65
N SER A 67 -7.64 -6.50 -5.44
CA SER A 67 -8.34 -7.24 -6.50
C SER A 67 -9.05 -6.36 -7.53
N ALA A 68 -9.38 -5.11 -7.18
CA ALA A 68 -9.99 -4.14 -8.08
C ALA A 68 -8.97 -3.36 -8.93
N VAL A 69 -7.67 -3.59 -8.75
CA VAL A 69 -6.61 -2.92 -9.51
C VAL A 69 -6.20 -3.81 -10.69
N ASP A 70 -6.97 -3.68 -11.77
CA ASP A 70 -6.81 -4.42 -13.03
C ASP A 70 -5.95 -3.71 -14.08
N VAL A 71 -5.53 -2.47 -13.79
CA VAL A 71 -4.68 -1.65 -14.66
C VAL A 71 -3.20 -1.82 -14.33
N PRO A 72 -2.29 -1.55 -15.28
CA PRO A 72 -0.86 -1.57 -15.03
C PRO A 72 -0.47 -0.81 -13.76
N THR A 73 0.20 -1.46 -12.80
CA THR A 73 0.55 -0.83 -11.52
C THR A 73 2.01 -1.07 -11.08
N LEU A 74 2.74 0.01 -10.79
CA LEU A 74 4.04 0.00 -10.10
C LEU A 74 3.87 0.26 -8.60
N LEU A 75 4.21 -0.70 -7.75
CA LEU A 75 4.28 -0.50 -6.29
C LEU A 75 5.71 -0.23 -5.86
N LEU A 76 5.89 0.61 -4.84
CA LEU A 76 7.18 0.80 -4.18
C LEU A 76 7.01 0.82 -2.68
N GLN A 77 7.84 0.07 -1.96
CA GLN A 77 7.83 0.02 -0.50
C GLN A 77 9.25 -0.10 0.04
N VAL A 78 9.51 0.55 1.17
CA VAL A 78 10.68 0.25 2.01
C VAL A 78 10.54 -1.16 2.56
N ARG A 79 11.52 -2.04 2.30
CA ARG A 79 11.44 -3.44 2.71
C ARG A 79 11.35 -3.56 4.23
N ASP A 80 12.24 -2.89 4.94
CA ASP A 80 12.31 -2.95 6.40
C ASP A 80 11.54 -1.81 7.08
N ASP A 81 10.40 -1.38 6.51
CA ASP A 81 9.62 -0.25 7.02
C ASP A 81 9.18 -0.47 8.47
N ALA A 82 9.54 0.48 9.35
CA ALA A 82 9.18 0.47 10.76
C ALA A 82 7.66 0.59 11.03
N LEU A 83 6.84 0.82 10.01
CA LEU A 83 5.40 1.03 10.14
C LEU A 83 4.56 -0.02 9.41
N THR A 84 5.15 -0.96 8.67
CA THR A 84 4.40 -2.00 7.95
C THR A 84 5.17 -3.31 7.98
N THR A 85 4.79 -4.27 7.15
CA THR A 85 5.55 -5.51 6.97
C THR A 85 5.66 -5.83 5.48
N PRO A 86 6.76 -6.48 5.03
CA PRO A 86 6.86 -7.00 3.68
C PRO A 86 5.70 -7.91 3.28
N ALA A 87 5.20 -8.72 4.22
CA ALA A 87 4.12 -9.67 3.98
C ALA A 87 2.81 -8.98 3.59
N ASP A 88 2.45 -7.88 4.26
CA ASP A 88 1.26 -7.10 3.95
C ASP A 88 1.33 -6.49 2.54
N VAL A 89 2.48 -5.93 2.17
CA VAL A 89 2.69 -5.33 0.84
C VAL A 89 2.74 -6.39 -0.25
N GLN A 90 3.36 -7.54 0.01
CA GLN A 90 3.35 -8.68 -0.90
C GLN A 90 1.93 -9.19 -1.12
N ALA A 91 1.11 -9.28 -0.07
CA ALA A 91 -0.29 -9.67 -0.19
C ALA A 91 -1.10 -8.69 -1.05
N MET A 92 -0.85 -7.38 -0.95
CA MET A 92 -1.46 -6.39 -1.86
C MET A 92 -1.00 -6.63 -3.30
N PHE A 93 0.29 -6.83 -3.52
CA PHE A 93 0.86 -7.04 -4.86
C PHE A 93 0.30 -8.30 -5.51
N ASP A 94 0.25 -9.41 -4.78
CA ASP A 94 -0.22 -10.70 -5.27
C ASP A 94 -1.72 -10.67 -5.58
N ALA A 95 -2.52 -9.94 -4.78
CA ALA A 95 -3.96 -9.84 -4.95
C ALA A 95 -4.40 -9.01 -6.18
N MET A 96 -3.54 -8.19 -6.78
CA MET A 96 -3.87 -7.49 -8.03
C MET A 96 -3.99 -8.48 -9.20
N PRO A 97 -5.09 -8.48 -9.98
CA PRO A 97 -5.31 -9.45 -11.05
C PRO A 97 -4.49 -9.18 -12.32
N THR A 98 -3.89 -8.00 -12.45
CA THR A 98 -3.08 -7.67 -13.63
C THR A 98 -1.72 -8.38 -13.60
N ASP A 99 -1.28 -8.85 -14.77
CA ASP A 99 0.09 -9.36 -14.97
C ASP A 99 1.08 -8.20 -15.23
N GLN A 100 0.57 -7.00 -15.50
CA GLN A 100 1.34 -5.79 -15.77
C GLN A 100 1.60 -5.05 -14.45
N LYS A 101 2.33 -5.71 -13.54
CA LYS A 101 2.68 -5.16 -12.23
C LYS A 101 4.14 -5.39 -11.87
N ASP A 102 4.78 -4.36 -11.33
CA ASP A 102 6.13 -4.47 -10.75
C ASP A 102 6.12 -3.97 -9.29
N LEU A 103 6.96 -4.55 -8.44
CA LEU A 103 7.16 -4.15 -7.05
C LEU A 103 8.62 -3.82 -6.81
N ILE A 104 8.88 -2.56 -6.45
CA ILE A 104 10.20 -2.08 -6.05
C ILE A 104 10.31 -2.13 -4.53
N TRP A 105 11.23 -2.97 -4.06
CA TRP A 105 11.68 -2.94 -2.68
C TRP A 105 12.82 -1.94 -2.52
N ILE A 106 12.67 -1.04 -1.57
CA ILE A 106 13.68 -0.03 -1.20
C ILE A 106 14.39 -0.55 0.03
N ASP A 107 15.64 -0.96 -0.14
CA ASP A 107 16.47 -1.54 0.90
C ASP A 107 17.39 -0.49 1.55
N GLY A 108 17.97 -0.81 2.71
CA GLY A 108 18.97 0.04 3.38
C GLY A 108 18.39 1.17 4.25
N THR A 109 17.09 1.15 4.50
CA THR A 109 16.41 2.08 5.42
C THR A 109 15.19 1.39 6.05
N ASN A 110 14.79 1.88 7.22
CA ASN A 110 13.53 1.54 7.87
C ASN A 110 12.54 2.72 7.90
N ARG A 111 12.94 3.89 7.36
CA ARG A 111 12.14 5.11 7.42
C ARG A 111 11.17 5.13 6.24
N ARG A 112 9.88 5.04 6.52
CA ARG A 112 8.81 5.14 5.52
C ARG A 112 8.95 6.34 4.57
N PHE A 113 9.38 7.49 5.10
CA PHE A 113 9.56 8.72 4.32
C PHE A 113 10.62 8.62 3.22
N ASP A 114 11.62 7.74 3.36
CA ASP A 114 12.58 7.50 2.28
C ASP A 114 11.90 6.87 1.07
N GLY A 115 10.82 6.11 1.28
CA GLY A 115 10.00 5.56 0.21
C GLY A 115 9.20 6.60 -0.56
N TYR A 116 8.58 7.56 0.14
CA TYR A 116 7.90 8.68 -0.52
C TYR A 116 8.88 9.54 -1.34
N ASN A 117 10.13 9.66 -0.88
CA ASN A 117 11.19 10.42 -1.55
C ASN A 117 11.98 9.61 -2.60
N TYR A 118 11.73 8.32 -2.76
CA TYR A 118 12.51 7.48 -3.65
C TYR A 118 12.41 7.91 -5.11
N LEU A 119 11.19 8.11 -5.63
CA LEU A 119 10.98 8.49 -7.03
C LEU A 119 11.46 9.91 -7.37
N PRO A 120 11.30 10.93 -6.50
CA PRO A 120 11.97 12.22 -6.71
C PRO A 120 13.49 12.11 -6.87
N ASN A 121 14.14 11.24 -6.09
CA ASN A 121 15.59 11.03 -6.16
C ASN A 121 16.01 10.04 -7.27
N ASN A 122 15.09 9.17 -7.70
CA ASN A 122 15.30 8.12 -8.69
C ASN A 122 14.11 8.11 -9.66
N PRO A 123 14.00 9.08 -10.58
CA PRO A 123 12.80 9.23 -11.41
C PRO A 123 12.65 8.15 -12.48
N LYS A 124 13.76 7.49 -12.86
CA LYS A 124 13.81 6.54 -13.98
C LYS A 124 12.72 5.45 -13.93
N PRO A 125 12.48 4.73 -12.81
CA PRO A 125 11.48 3.66 -12.77
C PRO A 125 10.06 4.17 -13.07
N MET A 126 9.69 5.35 -12.57
CA MET A 126 8.39 5.96 -12.85
C MET A 126 8.28 6.39 -14.32
N LEU A 127 9.33 7.01 -14.87
CA LEU A 127 9.35 7.45 -16.26
C LEU A 127 9.29 6.26 -17.23
N ASP A 128 10.04 5.20 -16.95
CA ASP A 128 10.00 3.96 -17.74
C ASP A 128 8.62 3.31 -17.66
N TRP A 129 8.01 3.27 -16.46
CA TRP A 129 6.69 2.69 -16.24
C TRP A 129 5.63 3.39 -17.09
N PHE A 130 5.54 4.71 -17.00
CA PHE A 130 4.62 5.47 -17.81
C PHE A 130 4.96 5.41 -19.30
N GLY A 131 6.26 5.41 -19.64
CA GLY A 131 6.71 5.23 -21.02
C GLY A 131 6.24 3.93 -21.67
N ARG A 132 6.03 2.87 -20.87
CA ARG A 132 5.54 1.56 -21.32
C ARG A 132 4.02 1.50 -21.55
N PHE A 133 3.22 2.30 -20.85
CA PHE A 133 1.75 2.12 -20.80
C PHE A 133 0.92 3.36 -21.17
N ILE A 134 1.51 4.55 -21.22
CA ILE A 134 0.81 5.82 -21.52
C ILE A 134 1.11 6.30 -22.94
N ASN A 135 2.25 5.90 -23.51
CA ASN A 135 2.71 6.30 -24.84
C ASN A 135 2.08 5.49 -25.97
#